data_AF-A0A958FSQ6-F1
#
_entry.id   AF-A0A958FSQ6-F1
#
_cell.length_a   1.000
_cell.length_b   1.000
_cell.length_c   1.000
_cell.angle_alpha   90.00
_cell.angle_beta   90.00
_cell.angle_gamma   90.00
#
_symmetry.space_group_name_H-M   'P 1'
#
loop_
_entity.id
_entity.type
_entity.pdbx_description
1 polymer ?
#
loop_
_entity_poly.entity_id
_entity_poly.type
_entity_poly.pdbx_seq_one_letter_code
_entity_poly.pdbx_strand_id
1 'polypeptide(L)'
;DAPSPDGDFSATSKHFDRENGMPQIPVRIAKIDGELRFATANGLRRYLSEKQIFIPDSTFGENYADSGCAVTHLASGANGTVWIAGQTGDSTFCRELVRTGNRFVTLTAIPGYRLDRIGTLLSIFPEPDGTVWLGGTEGILRLAPVIGDAPDGPFFTLIRRVSAGDSLLFAGLPDSAAFANLPELPFAANSLRFRFAATDFRNPTALRFRYRLENFDRDWSAWIAETHRDYTGLPPGNYRFRVQSQNGDGNLGREAAFEFRILPPWHRTGWAFALYSLTLIGLIAGIVKWRVHQLQLKTRQLELLVAERTQTVQEQANKLAEMDRIKSRFFANISHEFRTPL
;
A
#
# COMPACT_ATOMS: atom_id res chain seq x y z
N ASP A 1 -34.41 57.27 -59.32
CA ASP A 1 -34.07 55.84 -59.27
C ASP A 1 -33.25 55.53 -58.03
N ALA A 2 -33.93 55.07 -56.98
CA ALA A 2 -33.28 54.51 -55.80
C ALA A 2 -33.18 52.98 -56.01
N PRO A 3 -32.02 52.34 -55.79
CA PRO A 3 -31.89 50.90 -55.95
C PRO A 3 -32.70 50.16 -54.87
N SER A 4 -33.39 49.10 -55.31
CA SER A 4 -34.14 48.15 -54.47
C SER A 4 -33.24 47.50 -53.39
N PRO A 5 -33.74 47.21 -52.18
CA PRO A 5 -32.99 46.51 -51.13
C PRO A 5 -32.93 44.98 -51.31
N ASP A 6 -33.59 44.44 -52.35
CA ASP A 6 -33.65 43.00 -52.60
C ASP A 6 -32.42 42.55 -53.39
N GLY A 7 -31.29 42.43 -52.70
CA GLY A 7 -30.18 41.63 -53.20
C GLY A 7 -30.59 40.16 -53.20
N ASP A 8 -30.71 39.55 -54.38
CA ASP A 8 -30.91 38.10 -54.55
C ASP A 8 -29.75 37.34 -53.89
N PHE A 9 -29.95 36.89 -52.65
CA PHE A 9 -29.03 35.97 -51.99
C PHE A 9 -29.30 34.55 -52.51
N SER A 10 -28.57 34.11 -53.54
CA SER A 10 -28.56 32.71 -53.92
C SER A 10 -27.72 31.90 -52.92
N ALA A 11 -28.37 31.14 -52.04
CA ALA A 11 -27.70 30.21 -51.15
C ALA A 11 -27.68 28.79 -51.75
N THR A 12 -26.51 28.18 -51.86
CA THR A 12 -26.37 26.76 -52.20
C THR A 12 -26.14 25.95 -50.92
N SER A 13 -26.91 24.88 -50.73
CA SER A 13 -26.75 23.97 -49.59
C SER A 13 -26.01 22.71 -50.03
N LYS A 14 -25.09 22.23 -49.18
CA LYS A 14 -24.39 20.97 -49.38
C LYS A 14 -24.43 20.16 -48.08
N HIS A 15 -24.81 18.89 -48.20
CA HIS A 15 -24.87 17.95 -47.09
C HIS A 15 -23.52 17.23 -46.92
N PHE A 16 -23.10 17.01 -45.67
CA PHE A 16 -21.87 16.30 -45.32
C PHE A 16 -22.16 15.22 -44.28
N ASP A 17 -21.57 14.04 -44.45
CA ASP A 17 -21.75 12.91 -43.55
C ASP A 17 -20.40 12.21 -43.23
N ARG A 18 -20.48 10.96 -42.75
CA ARG A 18 -19.30 10.16 -42.39
C ARG A 18 -18.34 9.93 -43.55
N GLU A 19 -18.83 9.86 -44.79
CA GLU A 19 -17.99 9.69 -45.98
C GLU A 19 -17.12 10.92 -46.22
N ASN A 20 -17.58 12.11 -45.80
CA ASN A 20 -16.82 13.35 -45.86
C ASN A 20 -15.97 13.61 -44.61
N GLY A 21 -15.86 12.65 -43.69
CA GLY A 21 -15.08 12.77 -42.46
C GLY A 21 -15.82 13.46 -41.30
N MET A 22 -17.13 13.66 -41.41
CA MET A 22 -17.96 14.22 -40.35
C MET A 22 -18.52 13.11 -39.45
N PRO A 23 -18.13 13.03 -38.16
CA PRO A 23 -18.66 12.01 -37.25
C PRO A 23 -20.11 12.32 -36.82
N GLN A 24 -20.68 11.47 -35.96
CA GLN A 24 -22.08 11.53 -35.51
C GLN A 24 -22.52 12.92 -35.00
N ILE A 25 -23.79 13.24 -35.22
CA ILE A 25 -24.53 14.37 -34.63
C ILE A 25 -24.68 14.12 -33.12
N PRO A 26 -24.56 15.13 -32.23
CA PRO A 26 -24.56 16.58 -32.48
C PRO A 26 -23.20 17.18 -32.83
N VAL A 27 -23.26 18.21 -33.67
CA VAL A 27 -22.12 19.04 -34.09
C VAL A 27 -22.35 20.45 -33.61
N ARG A 28 -21.35 21.04 -32.95
CA ARG A 28 -21.35 22.47 -32.62
C ARG A 28 -20.29 23.19 -33.43
N ILE A 29 -20.67 24.34 -33.97
CA ILE A 29 -19.80 25.15 -34.83
C ILE A 29 -19.35 26.36 -34.02
N ALA A 30 -18.04 26.59 -34.00
CA ALA A 30 -17.45 27.78 -33.40
C ALA A 30 -16.51 28.43 -34.41
N LYS A 31 -16.42 29.76 -34.37
CA LYS A 31 -15.45 30.52 -35.15
C LYS A 31 -14.32 30.93 -34.21
N ILE A 32 -13.13 30.36 -34.41
CA ILE A 32 -11.94 30.62 -33.61
C ILE A 32 -10.84 31.15 -34.54
N ASP A 33 -10.25 32.29 -34.21
CA ASP A 33 -9.22 32.95 -35.02
C ASP A 33 -9.61 33.13 -36.51
N GLY A 34 -10.89 33.44 -36.75
CA GLY A 34 -11.41 33.64 -38.11
C GLY A 34 -11.80 32.36 -38.84
N GLU A 35 -11.43 31.19 -38.34
CA GLU A 35 -11.69 29.91 -38.98
C GLU A 35 -12.83 29.14 -38.29
N LEU A 36 -13.61 28.40 -39.07
CA LEU A 36 -14.66 27.54 -38.52
C LEU A 36 -14.07 26.25 -37.97
N ARG A 37 -14.58 25.85 -36.80
CA ARG A 37 -14.24 24.63 -36.07
C ARG A 37 -15.50 23.89 -35.71
N PHE A 38 -15.42 22.57 -35.80
CA PHE A 38 -16.57 21.68 -35.65
C PHE A 38 -16.30 20.74 -34.47
N ALA A 39 -16.99 21.00 -33.37
CA ALA A 39 -16.95 20.20 -32.16
C ALA A 39 -17.91 19.01 -32.29
N THR A 40 -17.41 17.80 -32.02
CA THR A 40 -18.16 16.56 -32.21
C THR A 40 -17.93 15.58 -31.04
N ALA A 41 -18.73 14.51 -31.00
CA ALA A 41 -18.56 13.44 -30.03
C ALA A 41 -17.19 12.73 -30.09
N ASN A 42 -16.50 12.80 -31.23
CA ASN A 42 -15.17 12.20 -31.43
C ASN A 42 -14.11 13.29 -31.72
N GLY A 43 -14.15 14.38 -30.96
CA GLY A 43 -13.17 15.46 -31.05
C GLY A 43 -13.51 16.57 -32.05
N LEU A 44 -12.51 17.37 -32.37
CA LEU A 44 -12.57 18.54 -33.22
C LEU A 44 -12.27 18.20 -34.67
N ARG A 45 -13.04 18.79 -35.57
CA ARG A 45 -12.79 18.73 -37.01
C ARG A 45 -12.57 20.14 -37.55
N ARG A 46 -11.70 20.23 -38.56
CA ARG A 46 -11.57 21.40 -39.43
C ARG A 46 -12.00 21.04 -40.85
N TYR A 47 -12.60 22.00 -41.53
CA TYR A 47 -13.08 21.82 -42.90
C TYR A 47 -12.01 22.25 -43.90
N LEU A 48 -11.69 21.37 -44.85
CA LEU A 48 -10.81 21.69 -45.97
C LEU A 48 -11.66 22.02 -47.20
N SER A 49 -11.75 23.30 -47.56
CA SER A 49 -12.59 23.78 -48.66
C SER A 49 -12.19 23.20 -50.02
N GLU A 50 -10.89 23.05 -50.29
CA GLU A 50 -10.35 22.51 -51.55
C GLU A 50 -10.82 21.08 -51.84
N LYS A 51 -10.85 20.25 -50.79
CA LYS A 51 -11.20 18.83 -50.87
C LYS A 51 -12.65 18.56 -50.46
N GLN A 52 -13.31 19.55 -49.87
CA GLN A 52 -14.67 19.45 -49.31
C GLN A 52 -14.81 18.30 -48.31
N ILE A 53 -13.81 18.13 -47.43
CA ILE A 53 -13.77 17.09 -46.39
C ILE A 53 -13.46 17.69 -45.01
N PHE A 54 -13.82 16.95 -43.97
CA PHE A 54 -13.48 17.22 -42.58
C PHE A 54 -12.33 16.33 -42.14
N ILE A 55 -11.34 16.91 -41.48
CA ILE A 55 -10.21 16.19 -40.92
C ILE A 55 -10.06 16.50 -39.42
N PRO A 56 -9.49 15.59 -38.62
CA PRO A 56 -9.16 15.88 -37.23
C PRO A 56 -8.36 17.18 -37.10
N ASP A 57 -8.73 18.02 -36.13
CA ASP A 57 -8.00 19.24 -35.83
C ASP A 57 -7.15 19.09 -34.56
N SER A 58 -5.85 18.90 -34.75
CA SER A 58 -4.86 18.78 -33.67
C SER A 58 -4.30 20.13 -33.21
N THR A 59 -4.75 21.26 -33.76
CA THR A 59 -4.27 22.60 -33.39
C THR A 59 -4.41 22.86 -31.89
N PHE A 60 -5.51 22.38 -31.29
CA PHE A 60 -5.82 22.56 -29.87
C PHE A 60 -5.17 21.50 -28.95
N GLY A 61 -4.49 20.51 -29.53
CA GLY A 61 -3.93 19.34 -28.84
C GLY A 61 -4.43 18.02 -29.45
N GLU A 62 -3.56 17.01 -29.52
CA GLU A 62 -3.90 15.70 -30.12
C GLU A 62 -5.06 15.01 -29.41
N ASN A 63 -5.17 15.22 -28.09
CA ASN A 63 -6.27 14.71 -27.27
C ASN A 63 -7.63 15.25 -27.72
N TYR A 64 -7.72 16.40 -28.37
CA TYR A 64 -9.00 16.94 -28.82
C TYR A 64 -9.29 16.63 -30.29
N ALA A 65 -8.37 16.03 -31.04
CA ALA A 65 -8.53 15.81 -32.47
C ALA A 65 -9.34 14.54 -32.79
N ASP A 66 -8.94 13.38 -32.24
CA ASP A 66 -9.58 12.08 -32.51
C ASP A 66 -9.24 11.01 -31.44
N SER A 67 -9.32 11.37 -30.16
CA SER A 67 -8.84 10.51 -29.05
C SER A 67 -9.94 9.86 -28.19
N GLY A 68 -11.20 9.86 -28.66
CA GLY A 68 -12.35 9.47 -27.83
C GLY A 68 -12.77 10.54 -26.80
N CYS A 69 -12.24 11.76 -26.94
CA CYS A 69 -12.66 12.94 -26.21
C CYS A 69 -13.80 13.63 -26.98
N ALA A 70 -15.00 13.66 -26.40
CA ALA A 70 -16.11 14.43 -26.94
C ALA A 70 -15.86 15.90 -26.66
N VAL A 71 -15.86 16.74 -27.70
CA VAL A 71 -15.77 18.19 -27.53
C VAL A 71 -17.14 18.77 -27.81
N THR A 72 -17.68 19.48 -26.83
CA THR A 72 -19.06 19.99 -26.89
C THR A 72 -19.09 21.49 -27.09
N HIS A 73 -18.15 22.26 -26.56
CA HIS A 73 -18.18 23.72 -26.70
C HIS A 73 -16.80 24.30 -26.98
N LEU A 74 -16.78 25.33 -27.82
CA LEU A 74 -15.63 26.21 -28.02
C LEU A 74 -16.09 27.66 -28.00
N ALA A 75 -15.31 28.51 -27.34
CA ALA A 75 -15.52 29.96 -27.33
C ALA A 75 -14.19 30.71 -27.34
N SER A 76 -14.11 31.82 -28.06
CA SER A 76 -12.97 32.73 -27.97
C SER A 76 -13.00 33.49 -26.64
N GLY A 77 -11.92 33.39 -25.87
CA GLY A 77 -11.72 34.11 -24.63
C GLY A 77 -11.05 35.48 -24.82
N ALA A 78 -10.75 36.14 -23.71
CA ALA A 78 -9.96 37.38 -23.70
C ALA A 78 -8.49 37.11 -24.08
N ASN A 79 -7.78 38.14 -24.57
CA ASN A 79 -6.34 38.06 -24.86
C ASN A 79 -5.92 36.92 -25.82
N GLY A 80 -6.81 36.49 -26.71
CA GLY A 80 -6.54 35.41 -27.66
C GLY A 80 -6.54 34.01 -27.05
N THR A 81 -7.09 33.84 -25.84
CA THR A 81 -7.34 32.50 -25.28
C THR A 81 -8.55 31.85 -25.94
N VAL A 82 -8.64 30.53 -25.82
CA VAL A 82 -9.75 29.73 -26.33
C VAL A 82 -10.24 28.82 -25.23
N TRP A 83 -11.54 28.91 -24.94
CA TRP A 83 -12.20 28.01 -24.02
C TRP A 83 -12.68 26.77 -24.77
N ILE A 84 -12.35 25.61 -24.23
CA ILE A 84 -12.80 24.31 -24.73
C ILE A 84 -13.47 23.53 -23.61
N ALA A 85 -14.61 22.91 -23.91
CA ALA A 85 -15.28 22.02 -22.98
C ALA A 85 -15.82 20.77 -23.66
N GLY A 86 -15.98 19.72 -22.88
CA GLY A 86 -16.29 18.41 -23.39
C GLY A 86 -16.35 17.34 -22.32
N GLN A 87 -16.33 16.08 -22.75
CA GLN A 87 -16.32 14.91 -21.90
C GLN A 87 -15.22 13.94 -22.34
N THR A 88 -14.55 13.33 -21.37
CA THR A 88 -13.60 12.23 -21.58
C THR A 88 -13.99 11.10 -20.64
N GLY A 89 -14.47 9.99 -21.20
CA GLY A 89 -15.21 9.00 -20.40
C GLY A 89 -16.40 9.67 -19.71
N ASP A 90 -16.55 9.44 -18.40
CA ASP A 90 -17.63 10.02 -17.59
C ASP A 90 -17.30 11.41 -17.02
N SER A 91 -16.11 11.94 -17.29
CA SER A 91 -15.64 13.20 -16.71
C SER A 91 -15.85 14.38 -17.66
N THR A 92 -16.59 15.39 -17.20
CA THR A 92 -16.72 16.68 -17.91
C THR A 92 -15.48 17.54 -17.64
N PHE A 93 -14.98 18.21 -18.67
CA PHE A 93 -13.89 19.18 -18.54
C PHE A 93 -14.29 20.52 -19.17
N CYS A 94 -13.70 21.59 -18.65
CA CYS A 94 -13.70 22.90 -19.26
C CYS A 94 -12.32 23.53 -18.99
N ARG A 95 -11.67 24.00 -20.04
CA ARG A 95 -10.28 24.46 -20.01
C ARG A 95 -10.15 25.74 -20.82
N GLU A 96 -9.32 26.64 -20.32
CA GLU A 96 -8.80 27.77 -21.06
C GLU A 96 -7.47 27.38 -21.69
N LEU A 97 -7.35 27.63 -22.98
CA LEU A 97 -6.16 27.37 -23.77
C LEU A 97 -5.54 28.69 -24.21
N VAL A 98 -4.21 28.78 -24.19
CA VAL A 98 -3.46 29.90 -24.75
C VAL A 98 -2.60 29.41 -25.91
N ARG A 99 -2.47 30.24 -26.94
CA ARG A 99 -1.64 29.94 -28.11
C ARG A 99 -0.17 30.17 -27.78
N THR A 100 0.65 29.11 -27.89
CA THR A 100 2.10 29.15 -27.72
C THR A 100 2.76 28.61 -28.98
N GLY A 101 3.21 29.53 -29.86
CA GLY A 101 3.70 29.18 -31.19
C GLY A 101 2.57 28.61 -32.07
N ASN A 102 2.78 27.41 -32.62
CA ASN A 102 1.81 26.76 -33.51
C ASN A 102 0.84 25.78 -32.79
N ARG A 103 0.82 25.80 -31.45
CA ARG A 103 -0.02 24.89 -30.64
C ARG A 103 -0.72 25.67 -29.54
N PHE A 104 -1.86 25.17 -29.11
CA PHE A 104 -2.47 25.62 -27.86
C PHE A 104 -2.00 24.77 -26.69
N VAL A 105 -1.79 25.41 -25.54
CA VAL A 105 -1.50 24.76 -24.27
C VAL A 105 -2.56 25.15 -23.25
N THR A 106 -2.86 24.25 -22.32
CA THR A 106 -3.83 24.55 -21.25
C THR A 106 -3.25 25.61 -20.33
N LEU A 107 -3.90 26.77 -20.28
CA LEU A 107 -3.58 27.85 -19.35
C LEU A 107 -4.22 27.58 -17.99
N THR A 108 -5.53 27.31 -18.00
CA THR A 108 -6.33 27.04 -16.81
C THR A 108 -7.22 25.85 -17.06
N ALA A 109 -7.32 24.93 -16.11
CA ALA A 109 -8.32 23.87 -16.13
C ALA A 109 -9.32 24.11 -15.01
N ILE A 110 -10.61 24.15 -15.35
CA ILE A 110 -11.66 24.18 -14.34
C ILE A 110 -11.81 22.76 -13.81
N PRO A 111 -11.62 22.56 -12.50
CA PRO A 111 -11.78 21.24 -11.91
C PRO A 111 -13.21 20.71 -12.11
N GLY A 112 -13.34 19.44 -12.48
CA GLY A 112 -14.63 18.83 -12.82
C GLY A 112 -15.71 19.01 -11.75
N TYR A 113 -15.33 18.92 -10.47
CA TYR A 113 -16.27 19.12 -9.34
C TYR A 113 -16.92 20.52 -9.29
N ARG A 114 -16.28 21.54 -9.87
CA ARG A 114 -16.90 22.87 -10.00
C ARG A 114 -17.93 22.90 -11.13
N LEU A 115 -17.70 22.12 -12.18
CA LEU A 115 -18.61 21.95 -13.32
C LEU A 115 -19.83 21.10 -12.93
N ASP A 116 -19.64 20.09 -12.08
CA ASP A 116 -20.76 19.25 -11.60
C ASP A 116 -21.84 20.08 -10.89
N ARG A 117 -21.49 21.22 -10.29
CA ARG A 117 -22.43 22.14 -9.63
C ARG A 117 -23.39 22.86 -10.58
N ILE A 118 -23.09 22.90 -11.88
CA ILE A 118 -23.95 23.51 -12.90
C ILE A 118 -24.65 22.46 -13.78
N GLY A 119 -24.46 21.16 -13.48
CA GLY A 119 -25.00 20.07 -14.28
C GLY A 119 -24.38 19.99 -15.66
N THR A 120 -25.20 19.78 -16.71
CA THR A 120 -24.69 19.71 -18.08
C THR A 120 -24.35 21.11 -18.58
N LEU A 121 -23.11 21.32 -19.02
CA LEU A 121 -22.68 22.58 -19.61
C LEU A 121 -23.44 22.85 -20.93
N LEU A 122 -24.11 24.01 -21.01
CA LEU A 122 -24.91 24.42 -22.16
C LEU A 122 -24.28 25.56 -22.96
N SER A 123 -23.52 26.43 -22.28
CA SER A 123 -22.92 27.62 -22.89
C SER A 123 -21.65 28.07 -22.17
N ILE A 124 -20.72 28.65 -22.93
CA ILE A 124 -19.54 29.35 -22.44
C ILE A 124 -19.64 30.78 -22.97
N PHE A 125 -19.61 31.77 -22.08
CA PHE A 125 -19.69 33.18 -22.42
C PHE A 125 -18.52 33.94 -21.78
N PRO A 126 -17.41 34.09 -22.52
CA PRO A 126 -16.28 34.91 -22.09
C PRO A 126 -16.57 36.40 -22.26
N GLU A 127 -16.15 37.21 -21.29
CA GLU A 127 -16.23 38.67 -21.31
C GLU A 127 -14.86 39.30 -21.64
N PRO A 128 -14.83 40.53 -22.19
CA PRO A 128 -13.58 41.21 -22.55
C PRO A 128 -12.64 41.49 -21.37
N ASP A 129 -13.17 41.57 -20.15
CA ASP A 129 -12.38 41.79 -18.92
C ASP A 129 -11.67 40.51 -18.43
N GLY A 130 -11.90 39.37 -19.10
CA GLY A 130 -11.37 38.06 -18.72
C GLY A 130 -12.29 37.27 -17.79
N THR A 131 -13.45 37.81 -17.39
CA THR A 131 -14.50 37.06 -16.71
C THR A 131 -15.11 36.04 -17.66
N VAL A 132 -15.44 34.84 -17.18
CA VAL A 132 -16.13 33.82 -17.99
C VAL A 132 -17.34 33.29 -17.25
N TRP A 133 -18.46 33.23 -17.97
CA TRP A 133 -19.69 32.64 -17.49
C TRP A 133 -19.91 31.28 -18.13
N LEU A 134 -20.14 30.28 -17.29
CA LEU A 134 -20.50 28.94 -17.70
C LEU A 134 -21.95 28.69 -17.30
N GLY A 135 -22.83 28.61 -18.29
CA GLY A 135 -24.24 28.28 -18.08
C GLY A 135 -24.46 26.79 -18.24
N GLY A 136 -25.02 26.14 -17.22
CA GLY A 136 -25.43 24.75 -17.27
C GLY A 136 -26.91 24.55 -16.95
N THR A 137 -27.35 23.30 -16.91
CA THR A 137 -28.76 22.94 -16.64
C THR A 137 -29.22 23.26 -15.22
N GLU A 138 -28.30 23.30 -14.26
CA GLU A 138 -28.62 23.44 -12.83
C GLU A 138 -28.14 24.78 -12.25
N GLY A 139 -27.51 25.63 -13.06
CA GLY A 139 -27.06 26.93 -12.60
C GLY A 139 -26.06 27.60 -13.54
N ILE A 140 -25.48 28.69 -13.04
CA ILE A 140 -24.49 29.49 -13.76
C ILE A 140 -23.27 29.64 -12.85
N LEU A 141 -22.08 29.42 -13.41
CA LEU A 141 -20.81 29.64 -12.73
C LEU A 141 -20.12 30.86 -13.35
N ARG A 142 -19.81 31.86 -12.51
CA ARG A 142 -18.99 33.00 -12.89
C ARG A 142 -17.55 32.77 -12.43
N LEU A 143 -16.60 32.89 -13.34
CA LEU A 143 -15.18 32.82 -13.07
C LEU A 143 -14.58 34.19 -13.37
N ALA A 144 -14.15 34.88 -12.33
CA ALA A 144 -13.36 36.09 -12.51
C ALA A 144 -11.95 35.71 -13.01
N PRO A 145 -11.29 36.57 -13.81
CA PRO A 145 -9.91 36.35 -14.19
C PRO A 145 -9.06 36.24 -12.91
N VAL A 146 -8.23 35.20 -12.82
CA VAL A 146 -7.34 35.03 -11.67
C VAL A 146 -6.26 36.11 -11.78
N ILE A 147 -6.44 37.21 -11.05
CA ILE A 147 -5.45 38.28 -10.94
C ILE A 147 -4.51 37.93 -9.78
N GLY A 148 -3.29 37.50 -10.11
CA GLY A 148 -2.23 37.15 -9.15
C GLY A 148 -2.03 35.64 -8.97
N ASP A 149 -0.91 35.26 -8.36
CA ASP A 149 -0.63 33.87 -8.01
C ASP A 149 -1.75 33.35 -7.11
N ALA A 150 -2.46 32.30 -7.55
CA ALA A 150 -3.38 31.59 -6.67
C ALA A 150 -2.61 31.21 -5.40
N PRO A 151 -3.17 31.40 -4.19
CA PRO A 151 -2.54 30.96 -2.97
C PRO A 151 -2.68 29.44 -2.86
N ASP A 152 -2.12 28.69 -3.82
CA ASP A 152 -1.82 27.28 -3.66
C ASP A 152 -0.55 27.18 -2.81
N GLY A 153 -0.64 27.64 -1.56
CA GLY A 153 0.30 27.21 -0.54
C GLY A 153 0.21 25.68 -0.44
N PRO A 154 1.34 24.97 -0.26
CA PRO A 154 1.31 23.52 -0.17
C PRO A 154 0.37 23.09 0.96
N PHE A 155 -0.67 22.32 0.64
CA PHE A 155 -1.50 21.68 1.65
C PHE A 155 -0.74 20.50 2.25
N PHE A 156 -1.10 20.09 3.47
CA PHE A 156 -0.38 19.07 4.20
C PHE A 156 -1.10 17.73 4.10
N THR A 157 -0.35 16.66 3.82
CA THR A 157 -0.79 15.31 4.16
C THR A 157 -0.53 15.08 5.65
N LEU A 158 -1.45 14.44 6.34
CA LEU A 158 -1.37 14.19 7.78
C LEU A 158 -1.62 12.71 8.06
N ILE A 159 -0.76 12.10 8.87
CA ILE A 159 -1.08 10.83 9.51
C ILE A 159 -1.92 11.16 10.74
N ARG A 160 -3.15 10.64 10.79
CA ARG A 160 -4.12 10.94 11.85
C ARG A 160 -4.16 9.87 12.92
N ARG A 161 -3.89 8.62 12.54
CA ARG A 161 -3.89 7.50 13.48
C ARG A 161 -2.98 6.38 13.00
N VAL A 162 -2.22 5.80 13.92
CA VAL A 162 -1.54 4.52 13.73
C VAL A 162 -1.99 3.58 14.84
N SER A 163 -2.44 2.38 14.50
CA SER A 163 -2.90 1.38 15.45
C SER A 163 -2.36 -0.01 15.10
N ALA A 164 -2.02 -0.79 16.12
CA ALA A 164 -1.67 -2.20 15.99
C ALA A 164 -2.73 -3.06 16.69
N GLY A 165 -3.61 -3.70 15.91
CA GLY A 165 -4.84 -4.30 16.44
C GLY A 165 -5.67 -3.26 17.20
N ASP A 166 -6.00 -3.57 18.45
CA ASP A 166 -6.77 -2.68 19.34
C ASP A 166 -5.91 -1.60 20.02
N SER A 167 -4.58 -1.67 19.89
CA SER A 167 -3.67 -0.71 20.52
C SER A 167 -3.48 0.53 19.65
N LEU A 168 -3.62 1.71 20.26
CA LEU A 168 -3.36 3.01 19.63
C LEU A 168 -1.89 3.39 19.82
N LEU A 169 -1.16 3.55 18.71
CA LEU A 169 0.25 3.93 18.72
C LEU A 169 0.44 5.43 18.50
N PHE A 170 -0.42 6.03 17.68
CA PHE A 170 -0.39 7.46 17.38
C PHE A 170 -1.78 7.98 17.05
N ALA A 171 -2.09 9.21 17.45
CA ALA A 171 -3.40 9.84 17.30
C ALA A 171 -3.35 11.26 16.68
N GLY A 172 -2.29 11.61 15.95
CA GLY A 172 -2.24 12.87 15.22
C GLY A 172 -1.99 14.11 16.09
N LEU A 173 -1.53 13.93 17.33
CA LEU A 173 -1.06 15.00 18.22
C LEU A 173 0.46 15.10 18.10
N PRO A 174 1.01 16.29 17.80
CA PRO A 174 2.46 16.52 17.74
C PRO A 174 2.97 16.73 19.16
N ASP A 175 2.78 15.75 20.05
CA ASP A 175 3.39 15.83 21.37
C ASP A 175 4.86 15.42 21.19
N SER A 176 5.69 16.43 20.96
CA SER A 176 7.12 16.32 20.65
C SER A 176 7.92 15.58 21.74
N ALA A 177 7.34 15.37 22.92
CA ALA A 177 7.94 14.59 24.00
C ALA A 177 7.76 13.06 23.83
N ALA A 178 6.75 12.58 23.08
CA ALA A 178 6.49 11.14 22.89
C ALA A 178 7.32 10.51 21.76
N PHE A 179 7.96 11.33 20.91
CA PHE A 179 8.74 10.89 19.74
C PHE A 179 10.25 11.11 19.89
N ALA A 180 10.76 11.39 21.09
CA ALA A 180 12.21 11.39 21.30
C ALA A 180 12.84 10.03 20.96
N ASN A 181 12.06 8.94 21.03
CA ASN A 181 12.48 7.59 20.69
C ASN A 181 11.54 6.97 19.63
N LEU A 182 12.15 6.19 18.73
CA LEU A 182 11.45 5.39 17.73
C LEU A 182 10.50 4.37 18.43
N PRO A 183 9.20 4.34 18.12
CA PRO A 183 8.27 3.37 18.70
C PRO A 183 8.71 1.93 18.41
N GLU A 184 8.97 1.14 19.46
CA GLU A 184 9.30 -0.27 19.36
C GLU A 184 8.07 -1.13 19.63
N LEU A 185 7.76 -2.02 18.68
CA LEU A 185 6.58 -2.88 18.72
C LEU A 185 7.01 -4.34 18.92
N PRO A 186 6.34 -5.10 19.79
CA PRO A 186 6.59 -6.52 19.92
C PRO A 186 6.20 -7.25 18.62
N PHE A 187 6.86 -8.38 18.33
CA PHE A 187 6.56 -9.18 17.13
C PHE A 187 5.08 -9.56 16.97
N ALA A 188 4.34 -9.73 18.08
CA ALA A 188 2.91 -10.02 18.05
C ALA A 188 2.04 -8.85 17.53
N ALA A 189 2.56 -7.62 17.60
CA ALA A 189 1.90 -6.39 17.13
C ALA A 189 2.39 -6.00 15.72
N ASN A 190 2.68 -6.97 14.86
CA ASN A 190 3.21 -6.76 13.51
C ASN A 190 2.16 -6.45 12.44
N SER A 191 0.93 -6.15 12.85
CA SER A 191 -0.16 -5.77 11.97
C SER A 191 -0.61 -4.36 12.31
N LEU A 192 -0.32 -3.42 11.41
CA LEU A 192 -0.54 -1.99 11.61
C LEU A 192 -1.57 -1.44 10.61
N ARG A 193 -2.45 -0.58 11.11
CA ARG A 193 -3.37 0.24 10.34
C ARG A 193 -2.95 1.70 10.44
N PHE A 194 -2.73 2.31 9.29
CA PHE A 194 -2.46 3.74 9.15
C PHE A 194 -3.72 4.43 8.65
N ARG A 195 -4.13 5.52 9.29
CA ARG A 195 -5.17 6.43 8.80
C ARG A 195 -4.56 7.78 8.54
N PHE A 196 -4.86 8.35 7.39
CA PHE A 196 -4.29 9.60 6.92
C PHE A 196 -5.37 10.51 6.34
N ALA A 197 -5.04 11.80 6.21
CA ALA A 197 -5.92 12.83 5.69
C ALA A 197 -5.08 13.91 4.98
N ALA A 198 -5.75 14.85 4.33
CA ALA A 198 -5.13 16.03 3.75
C ALA A 198 -5.83 17.29 4.26
N THR A 199 -5.12 18.42 4.32
CA THR A 199 -5.69 19.72 4.74
C THR A 199 -6.38 20.49 3.61
N ASP A 200 -6.68 19.84 2.48
CA ASP A 200 -7.45 20.43 1.39
C ASP A 200 -8.92 20.00 1.52
N PHE A 201 -9.77 20.99 1.86
CA PHE A 201 -11.20 20.79 2.08
C PHE A 201 -12.06 21.23 0.89
N ARG A 202 -11.44 21.72 -0.20
CA ARG A 202 -12.17 22.25 -1.37
C ARG A 202 -13.00 21.16 -2.04
N ASN A 203 -12.40 19.99 -2.21
CA ASN A 203 -13.08 18.81 -2.72
C ASN A 203 -12.54 17.51 -2.11
N PRO A 204 -13.11 17.06 -0.98
CA PRO A 204 -12.67 15.84 -0.31
C PRO A 204 -12.84 14.56 -1.14
N THR A 205 -13.79 14.50 -2.08
CA THR A 205 -14.05 13.28 -2.87
C THR A 205 -13.05 13.10 -4.03
N ALA A 206 -12.44 14.18 -4.49
CA ALA A 206 -11.37 14.14 -5.49
C ALA A 206 -9.98 13.96 -4.88
N LEU A 207 -9.84 13.95 -3.55
CA LEU A 207 -8.56 13.65 -2.91
C LEU A 207 -8.12 12.23 -3.27
N ARG A 208 -6.84 12.11 -3.60
CA ARG A 208 -6.16 10.84 -3.81
C ARG A 208 -4.92 10.76 -2.95
N PHE A 209 -4.56 9.56 -2.54
CA PHE A 209 -3.41 9.28 -1.71
C PHE A 209 -2.55 8.21 -2.34
N ARG A 210 -1.24 8.32 -2.16
CA ARG A 210 -0.29 7.25 -2.40
C ARG A 210 0.57 7.07 -1.17
N TYR A 211 1.02 5.85 -0.94
CA TYR A 211 1.83 5.51 0.22
C TYR A 211 2.96 4.55 -0.17
N ARG A 212 3.94 4.45 0.73
CA ARG A 212 5.04 3.50 0.64
C ARG A 212 5.54 3.17 2.03
N LEU A 213 5.76 1.88 2.30
CA LEU A 213 6.47 1.42 3.48
C LEU A 213 7.91 1.07 3.11
N GLU A 214 8.86 1.90 3.52
CA GLU A 214 10.28 1.62 3.30
C GLU A 214 10.70 0.33 4.02
N ASN A 215 11.58 -0.46 3.40
CA ASN A 215 11.97 -1.82 3.82
C ASN A 215 10.88 -2.89 3.70
N PHE A 216 9.78 -2.60 3.00
CA PHE A 216 8.74 -3.59 2.65
C PHE A 216 8.27 -3.43 1.20
N ASP A 217 7.90 -2.21 0.81
CA ASP A 217 7.44 -1.87 -0.54
C ASP A 217 8.61 -1.45 -1.46
N ARG A 218 8.58 -1.94 -2.71
CA ARG A 218 9.58 -1.56 -3.73
C ARG A 218 9.38 -0.13 -4.23
N ASP A 219 8.15 0.22 -4.59
CA ASP A 219 7.77 1.50 -5.17
C ASP A 219 6.57 2.11 -4.43
N TRP A 220 6.20 3.34 -4.79
CA TRP A 220 4.97 3.96 -4.32
C TRP A 220 3.74 3.19 -4.83
N SER A 221 2.68 3.16 -4.03
CA SER A 221 1.39 2.65 -4.47
C SER A 221 0.80 3.49 -5.60
N ALA A 222 -0.18 2.93 -6.30
CA ALA A 222 -1.08 3.72 -7.13
C ALA A 222 -1.83 4.77 -6.28
N TRP A 223 -2.36 5.79 -6.95
CA TRP A 223 -3.23 6.79 -6.34
C TRP A 223 -4.59 6.17 -6.02
N ILE A 224 -4.99 6.21 -4.74
CA ILE A 224 -6.23 5.63 -4.24
C ILE A 224 -7.08 6.67 -3.50
N ALA A 225 -8.38 6.44 -3.35
CA ALA A 225 -9.28 7.37 -2.66
C ALA A 225 -9.40 7.07 -1.15
N GLU A 226 -9.04 5.86 -0.74
CA GLU A 226 -9.14 5.40 0.64
C GLU A 226 -8.17 6.16 1.54
N THR A 227 -8.66 6.51 2.73
CA THR A 227 -7.92 7.28 3.73
C THR A 227 -7.21 6.40 4.77
N HIS A 228 -7.04 5.12 4.47
CA HIS A 228 -6.36 4.18 5.35
C HIS A 228 -5.62 3.08 4.58
N ARG A 229 -4.61 2.51 5.22
CA ARG A 229 -3.89 1.34 4.71
C ARG A 229 -3.50 0.39 5.84
N ASP A 230 -3.68 -0.90 5.57
CA ASP A 230 -3.31 -1.98 6.46
C ASP A 230 -2.07 -2.71 5.96
N TYR A 231 -1.14 -2.97 6.87
CA TYR A 231 -0.01 -3.89 6.68
C TYR A 231 -0.10 -4.98 7.72
N THR A 232 0.02 -6.23 7.30
CA THR A 232 -0.10 -7.41 8.16
C THR A 232 1.14 -8.27 8.07
N GLY A 233 1.53 -8.90 9.16
CA GLY A 233 2.62 -9.89 9.14
C GLY A 233 4.00 -9.28 8.86
N LEU A 234 4.23 -8.03 9.29
CA LEU A 234 5.50 -7.36 9.05
C LEU A 234 6.66 -8.11 9.76
N PRO A 235 7.76 -8.41 9.06
CA PRO A 235 8.94 -9.00 9.67
C PRO A 235 9.58 -8.09 10.74
N PRO A 236 10.48 -8.62 11.58
CA PRO A 236 11.30 -7.78 12.47
C PRO A 236 12.20 -6.86 11.66
N GLY A 237 12.23 -5.58 12.00
CA GLY A 237 12.97 -4.58 11.23
C GLY A 237 12.58 -3.15 11.55
N ASN A 238 13.25 -2.21 10.90
CA ASN A 238 12.93 -0.77 10.97
C ASN A 238 12.11 -0.38 9.74
N TYR A 239 11.06 0.39 9.95
CA TYR A 239 10.12 0.77 8.91
C TYR A 239 9.83 2.26 8.95
N ARG A 240 9.61 2.83 7.76
CA ARG A 240 9.17 4.21 7.58
C ARG A 240 7.99 4.24 6.63
N PHE A 241 6.81 4.47 7.19
CA PHE A 241 5.59 4.65 6.42
C PHE A 241 5.54 6.09 5.91
N ARG A 242 5.40 6.26 4.60
CA ARG A 242 5.32 7.55 3.91
C ARG A 242 3.99 7.64 3.18
N VAL A 243 3.37 8.81 3.24
CA VAL A 243 2.10 9.06 2.55
C VAL A 243 2.08 10.47 1.96
N GLN A 244 1.57 10.57 0.74
CA GLN A 244 1.40 11.82 0.03
C GLN A 244 -0.01 11.91 -0.55
N SER A 245 -0.59 13.11 -0.50
CA SER A 245 -1.90 13.41 -1.07
C SER A 245 -1.79 14.20 -2.38
N GLN A 246 -2.77 14.03 -3.25
CA GLN A 246 -3.02 14.84 -4.44
C GLN A 246 -4.47 15.33 -4.38
N ASN A 247 -4.68 16.62 -4.63
CA ASN A 247 -6.02 17.20 -4.66
C ASN A 247 -6.65 17.06 -6.06
N GLY A 248 -7.92 17.45 -6.19
CA GLY A 248 -8.65 17.37 -7.47
C GLY A 248 -8.08 18.25 -8.59
N ASP A 249 -7.20 19.20 -8.24
CA ASP A 249 -6.54 20.09 -9.18
C ASP A 249 -5.19 19.50 -9.65
N GLY A 250 -4.77 18.35 -9.10
CA GLY A 250 -3.52 17.67 -9.40
C GLY A 250 -2.34 18.13 -8.54
N ASN A 251 -2.52 19.13 -7.68
CA ASN A 251 -1.50 19.65 -6.78
C ASN A 251 -1.14 18.60 -5.72
N LEU A 252 0.16 18.49 -5.43
CA LEU A 252 0.69 17.55 -4.44
C LEU A 252 0.79 18.21 -3.07
N GLY A 253 0.30 17.50 -2.06
CA GLY A 253 0.48 17.88 -0.66
C GLY A 253 1.88 17.54 -0.16
N ARG A 254 2.28 18.21 0.92
CA ARG A 254 3.51 17.90 1.65
C ARG A 254 3.38 16.54 2.33
N GLU A 255 4.34 15.67 2.05
CA GLU A 255 4.37 14.29 2.54
C GLU A 255 4.42 14.22 4.07
N ALA A 256 3.74 13.22 4.64
CA ALA A 256 3.87 12.83 6.04
C ALA A 256 4.56 11.47 6.17
N ALA A 257 5.36 11.31 7.22
CA ALA A 257 6.07 10.08 7.52
C ALA A 257 5.89 9.66 8.97
N PHE A 258 5.90 8.35 9.21
CA PHE A 258 5.88 7.74 10.54
C PHE A 258 6.88 6.59 10.58
N GLU A 259 7.81 6.64 11.54
CA GLU A 259 8.89 5.66 11.70
C GLU A 259 8.61 4.77 12.91
N PHE A 260 8.89 3.47 12.79
CA PHE A 260 8.69 2.49 13.86
C PHE A 260 9.61 1.27 13.67
N ARG A 261 9.77 0.47 14.73
CA ARG A 261 10.56 -0.76 14.70
C ARG A 261 9.76 -1.94 15.23
N ILE A 262 9.86 -3.08 14.56
CA ILE A 262 9.31 -4.35 15.04
C ILE A 262 10.45 -5.19 15.62
N LEU A 263 10.32 -5.53 16.90
CA LEU A 263 11.29 -6.34 17.64
C LEU A 263 11.19 -7.81 17.23
N PRO A 264 12.32 -8.54 17.26
CA PRO A 264 12.31 -9.99 17.04
C PRO A 264 11.57 -10.73 18.17
N PRO A 265 11.12 -11.98 17.93
CA PRO A 265 10.47 -12.78 18.96
C PRO A 265 11.38 -13.03 20.16
N TRP A 266 10.83 -13.01 21.37
CA TRP A 266 11.59 -13.17 22.62
C TRP A 266 12.38 -14.49 22.70
N HIS A 267 11.87 -15.58 22.11
CA HIS A 267 12.53 -16.89 22.10
C HIS A 267 13.74 -16.97 21.13
N ARG A 268 13.98 -15.93 20.32
CA ARG A 268 15.15 -15.81 19.44
C ARG A 268 16.18 -14.81 19.96
N THR A 269 16.08 -14.39 21.21
CA THR A 269 17.03 -13.46 21.85
C THR A 269 18.25 -14.20 22.40
N GLY A 270 19.39 -13.51 22.54
CA GLY A 270 20.65 -14.13 22.97
C GLY A 270 20.57 -14.83 24.34
N TRP A 271 19.77 -14.30 25.27
CA TRP A 271 19.58 -14.94 26.58
C TRP A 271 18.75 -16.22 26.48
N ALA A 272 17.81 -16.32 25.53
CA ALA A 272 17.03 -17.53 25.31
C ALA A 272 17.94 -18.68 24.85
N PHE A 273 18.91 -18.39 23.99
CA PHE A 273 19.95 -19.37 23.62
C PHE A 273 20.80 -19.78 24.82
N ALA A 274 21.19 -18.84 25.70
CA ALA A 274 21.91 -19.19 26.93
C ALA A 274 21.09 -20.10 27.85
N LEU A 275 19.78 -19.84 27.99
CA LEU A 275 18.89 -20.69 28.76
C LEU A 275 18.74 -22.09 28.14
N TYR A 276 18.60 -22.18 26.81
CA TYR A 276 18.56 -23.46 26.10
C TYR A 276 19.85 -24.26 26.26
N SER A 277 21.01 -23.60 26.19
CA SER A 277 22.30 -24.25 26.46
C SER A 277 22.38 -24.74 27.91
N LEU A 278 21.95 -23.93 28.88
CA LEU A 278 21.98 -24.30 30.30
C LEU A 278 21.04 -25.48 30.59
N THR A 279 19.83 -25.47 30.06
CA THR A 279 18.89 -26.59 30.21
C THR A 279 19.40 -27.86 29.54
N LEU A 280 20.03 -27.76 28.37
CA LEU A 280 20.66 -28.90 27.70
C LEU A 280 21.81 -29.49 28.54
N ILE A 281 22.70 -28.65 29.08
CA ILE A 281 23.80 -29.07 29.96
C ILE A 281 23.24 -29.72 31.24
N GLY A 282 22.22 -29.13 31.85
CA GLY A 282 21.55 -29.67 33.03
C GLY A 282 20.92 -31.04 32.75
N LEU A 283 20.29 -31.21 31.60
CA LEU A 283 19.70 -32.48 31.17
C LEU A 283 20.77 -33.56 31.00
N ILE A 284 21.87 -33.24 30.32
CA ILE A 284 23.01 -34.15 30.13
C ILE A 284 23.61 -34.54 31.49
N ALA A 285 23.87 -33.57 32.36
CA ALA A 285 24.41 -33.81 33.70
C ALA A 285 23.45 -34.67 34.56
N GLY A 286 22.14 -34.43 34.46
CA GLY A 286 21.11 -35.24 35.11
C GLY A 286 21.10 -36.68 34.63
N ILE A 287 21.13 -36.91 33.31
CA ILE A 287 21.21 -38.24 32.71
C ILE A 287 22.49 -38.98 33.14
N VAL A 288 23.63 -38.29 33.14
CA VAL A 288 24.91 -38.86 33.60
C VAL A 288 24.84 -39.24 35.07
N LYS A 289 24.36 -38.36 35.94
CA LYS A 289 24.18 -38.67 37.38
C LYS A 289 23.26 -39.86 37.60
N TRP A 290 22.14 -39.91 36.88
CA TRP A 290 21.20 -41.01 36.98
C TRP A 290 21.83 -42.34 36.52
N ARG A 291 22.58 -42.34 35.40
CA ARG A 291 23.33 -43.52 34.95
C ARG A 291 24.38 -43.98 35.95
N VAL A 292 25.17 -43.05 36.50
CA VAL A 292 26.20 -43.38 37.50
C VAL A 292 25.55 -43.99 38.75
N HIS A 293 24.44 -43.41 39.22
CA HIS A 293 23.72 -43.93 40.37
C HIS A 293 23.19 -45.35 40.11
N GLN A 294 22.60 -45.60 38.93
CA GLN A 294 22.17 -46.93 38.51
C GLN A 294 23.34 -47.93 38.43
N LEU A 295 24.50 -47.48 37.93
CA LEU A 295 25.70 -48.31 37.88
C LEU A 295 26.14 -48.71 39.29
N GLN A 296 26.24 -47.75 40.21
CA GLN A 296 26.65 -47.99 41.60
C GLN A 296 25.69 -48.93 42.34
N LEU A 297 24.39 -48.79 42.12
CA LEU A 297 23.40 -49.72 42.68
C LEU A 297 23.61 -51.15 42.17
N LYS A 298 23.88 -51.31 40.87
CA LYS A 298 24.22 -52.62 40.30
C LYS A 298 25.52 -53.19 40.85
N THR A 299 26.55 -52.35 41.04
CA THR A 299 27.83 -52.80 41.61
C THR A 299 27.64 -53.32 43.04
N ARG A 300 26.89 -52.60 43.88
CA ARG A 300 26.58 -53.05 45.26
C ARG A 300 25.77 -54.35 45.29
N GLN A 301 24.81 -54.50 44.38
CA GLN A 301 24.05 -55.76 44.25
C GLN A 301 24.96 -56.92 43.86
N LEU A 302 25.90 -56.69 42.93
CA LEU A 302 26.90 -57.69 42.55
C LEU A 302 27.84 -58.02 43.71
N GLU A 303 28.32 -57.03 44.45
CA GLU A 303 29.19 -57.24 45.62
C GLU A 303 28.50 -58.06 46.71
N LEU A 304 27.24 -57.74 47.03
CA LEU A 304 26.45 -58.51 48.00
C LEU A 304 26.23 -59.95 47.53
N LEU A 305 25.92 -60.15 46.24
CA LEU A 305 25.72 -61.48 45.67
C LEU A 305 27.02 -62.30 45.65
N VAL A 306 28.16 -61.67 45.35
CA VAL A 306 29.47 -62.31 45.44
C VAL A 306 29.78 -62.68 46.89
N ALA A 307 29.56 -61.78 47.85
CA ALA A 307 29.80 -62.07 49.27
C ALA A 307 28.93 -63.23 49.79
N GLU A 308 27.64 -63.25 49.43
CA GLU A 308 26.73 -64.37 49.75
C GLU A 308 27.23 -65.68 49.14
N ARG A 309 27.62 -65.67 47.86
CA ARG A 309 28.19 -66.85 47.19
C ARG A 309 29.49 -67.31 47.83
N THR A 310 30.41 -66.40 48.14
CA THR A 310 31.66 -66.75 48.84
C THR A 310 31.38 -67.34 50.22
N GLN A 311 30.41 -66.81 50.97
CA GLN A 311 30.00 -67.37 52.24
C GLN A 311 29.44 -68.79 52.08
N THR A 312 28.54 -69.02 51.11
CA THR A 312 28.00 -70.37 50.86
C THR A 312 29.08 -71.37 50.45
N VAL A 313 30.06 -70.95 49.63
CA VAL A 313 31.22 -71.78 49.24
C VAL A 313 32.10 -72.09 50.45
N GLN A 314 32.35 -71.10 51.32
CA GLN A 314 33.13 -71.31 52.54
C GLN A 314 32.41 -72.22 53.54
N GLU A 315 31.10 -72.09 53.70
CA GLU A 315 30.29 -72.99 54.52
C GLU A 315 30.30 -74.42 53.99
N GLN A 316 30.21 -74.59 52.66
CA GLN A 316 30.36 -75.91 52.03
C GLN A 316 31.76 -76.50 52.24
N ALA A 317 32.81 -75.69 52.10
CA ALA A 317 34.19 -76.11 52.35
C ALA A 317 34.42 -76.50 53.83
N ASN A 318 33.88 -75.73 54.77
CA ASN A 318 33.96 -76.01 56.21
C ASN A 318 33.18 -77.28 56.58
N LYS A 319 31.96 -77.47 56.05
CA LYS A 319 31.20 -78.72 56.23
C LYS A 319 31.95 -79.92 55.66
N LEU A 320 32.60 -79.76 54.50
CA LEU A 320 33.42 -80.82 53.90
C LEU A 320 34.61 -81.18 54.79
N ALA A 321 35.31 -80.18 55.35
CA ALA A 321 36.41 -80.39 56.29
C ALA A 321 35.95 -81.01 57.63
N GLU A 322 34.76 -80.64 58.11
CA GLU A 322 34.16 -81.23 59.31
C GLU A 322 33.77 -82.68 59.07
N MET A 323 33.14 -82.99 57.93
CA MET A 323 32.87 -84.36 57.50
C MET A 323 34.17 -85.18 57.41
N ASP A 324 35.25 -84.61 56.87
CA ASP A 324 36.55 -85.28 56.77
C ASP A 324 37.18 -85.56 58.15
N ARG A 325 37.08 -84.60 59.09
CA ARG A 325 37.49 -84.79 60.49
C ARG A 325 36.66 -85.84 61.23
N ILE A 326 35.34 -85.83 61.06
CA ILE A 326 34.45 -86.84 61.64
C ILE A 326 34.82 -88.22 61.09
N LYS A 327 35.04 -88.33 59.78
CA LYS A 327 35.47 -89.57 59.12
C LYS A 327 36.80 -90.06 59.71
N SER A 328 37.79 -89.17 59.88
CA SER A 328 39.09 -89.49 60.46
C SER A 328 39.00 -89.91 61.93
N ARG A 329 38.19 -89.22 62.75
CA ARG A 329 37.92 -89.63 64.14
C ARG A 329 37.18 -90.96 64.23
N PHE A 330 36.23 -91.21 63.33
CA PHE A 330 35.51 -92.47 63.26
C PHE A 330 36.47 -93.63 62.95
N PHE A 331 37.36 -93.45 61.96
CA PHE A 331 38.42 -94.43 61.67
C PHE A 331 39.42 -94.60 62.83
N ALA A 332 39.79 -93.52 63.52
CA ALA A 332 40.69 -93.57 64.67
C ALA A 332 40.07 -94.29 65.89
N ASN A 333 38.80 -94.03 66.21
CA ASN A 333 38.09 -94.65 67.33
C ASN A 333 37.76 -96.13 67.06
N ILE A 334 37.38 -96.51 65.84
CA ILE A 334 37.24 -97.93 65.48
C ILE A 334 38.57 -98.67 65.62
N SER A 335 39.68 -98.04 65.21
CA SER A 335 41.01 -98.64 65.40
C SER A 335 41.37 -98.82 66.89
N HIS A 336 40.84 -97.97 67.77
CA HIS A 336 41.04 -98.06 69.22
C HIS A 336 40.19 -99.17 69.87
N GLU A 337 38.93 -99.35 69.46
CA GLU A 337 38.06 -100.42 70.00
C GLU A 337 38.46 -101.84 69.57
N PHE A 338 39.15 -102.01 68.42
CA PHE A 338 39.71 -103.31 68.03
C PHE A 338 40.96 -103.72 68.83
N ARG A 339 41.54 -102.84 69.66
CA ARG A 339 42.81 -103.07 70.37
C ARG A 339 42.70 -103.26 71.89
N THR A 340 41.50 -103.23 72.45
CA THR A 340 41.26 -103.48 73.89
C THR A 340 40.50 -104.79 74.10
N PRO A 341 41.14 -105.88 74.58
CA PRO A 341 40.47 -107.14 74.87
C PRO A 341 39.80 -107.12 76.25
N LEU A 342 38.61 -107.70 76.34
CA LEU A 342 38.11 -108.37 77.54
C LEU A 342 37.85 -109.84 77.19
#